data_AF-A0A5K7TVY6-F1
#
_entry.id   AF-A0A5K7TVY6-F1
#
_cell.length_a   1.000
_cell.length_b   1.000
_cell.length_c   1.000
_cell.angle_alpha   90.00
_cell.angle_beta   90.00
_cell.angle_gamma   90.00
#
_symmetry.space_group_name_H-M   'P 1'
#
loop_
_entity.id
_entity.type
_entity.pdbx_description
1 polymer ?
#
loop_
_entity_poly.entity_id
_entity_poly.type
_entity_poly.pdbx_seq_one_letter_code
_entity_poly.pdbx_strand_id
1 'polypeptide(L)'
;MRAYSEETPGQSIVYLYEPGSYAPLARVDQAEGEEQKVYYFHTDQIGTPLELTDSQGEIVWQATYRSWGSIEHLAINDVEQNLRFQGQYSDGETELHYNTFRYYDPEPGRFFTQDPIGLDGGLNLYRYVPNPTSWVDPWGWEC
;
A
#
# COMPACT_ATOMS: atom_id res chain seq x y z
N MET A 1 12.98 3.16 12.60
CA MET A 1 12.27 2.04 11.93
C MET A 1 10.81 2.17 12.28
N ARG A 2 9.92 2.19 11.28
CA ARG A 2 8.47 2.29 11.50
C ARG A 2 7.86 0.90 11.37
N ALA A 3 6.86 0.61 12.19
CA ALA A 3 6.07 -0.61 12.10
C ALA A 3 4.57 -0.26 12.16
N TYR A 4 3.76 -1.00 11.42
CA TYR A 4 2.30 -0.97 11.47
C TYR A 4 1.81 -2.39 11.73
N SER A 5 0.85 -2.58 12.62
CA SER A 5 0.32 -3.90 12.97
C SER A 5 -1.20 -3.96 12.79
N GLU A 6 -1.66 -5.05 12.19
CA GLU A 6 -3.07 -5.42 12.10
C GLU A 6 -3.30 -6.64 12.99
N GLU A 7 -4.34 -6.58 13.83
CA GLU A 7 -4.69 -7.66 14.74
C GLU A 7 -6.14 -8.08 14.50
N THR A 8 -6.30 -9.35 14.12
CA THR A 8 -7.59 -10.03 13.96
C THR A 8 -7.63 -11.15 15.01
N PRO A 9 -8.80 -11.60 15.50
CA PRO A 9 -8.84 -12.70 16.46
C PRO A 9 -8.06 -13.94 15.98
N GLY A 10 -6.96 -14.27 16.65
CA GLY A 10 -6.09 -15.41 16.32
C GLY A 10 -5.02 -15.15 15.24
N GLN A 11 -4.90 -13.93 14.72
CA GLN A 11 -3.89 -13.56 13.72
C GLN A 11 -3.36 -12.14 13.93
N SER A 12 -2.04 -11.96 13.84
CA SER A 12 -1.42 -10.65 13.76
C SER A 12 -0.51 -10.55 12.55
N ILE A 13 -0.54 -9.39 11.90
CA ILE A 13 0.28 -9.05 10.74
C ILE A 13 1.04 -7.78 11.08
N VAL A 14 2.37 -7.80 10.96
CA VAL A 14 3.23 -6.65 11.23
C VAL A 14 4.00 -6.28 9.96
N TYR A 15 3.83 -5.05 9.50
CA TYR A 15 4.58 -4.47 8.39
C TYR A 15 5.74 -3.64 8.92
N LEU A 16 6.93 -3.92 8.40
CA LEU A 16 8.16 -3.20 8.67
C LEU A 16 8.49 -2.31 7.48
N TYR A 17 8.84 -1.05 7.74
CA TYR A 17 9.15 -0.07 6.71
C TYR A 17 10.61 0.37 6.76
N GLU A 18 11.12 0.81 5.61
CA GLU A 18 12.46 1.39 5.50
C GLU A 18 12.62 2.64 6.41
N PRO A 19 13.81 2.88 6.98
CA PRO A 19 14.05 4.07 7.79
C PRO A 19 13.86 5.37 6.99
N GLY A 20 12.91 6.21 7.41
CA GLY A 20 12.67 7.53 6.80
C GLY A 20 11.77 7.51 5.56
N SER A 21 11.17 6.36 5.23
CA SER A 21 10.28 6.17 4.08
C SER A 21 8.99 5.45 4.51
N TYR A 22 8.01 5.39 3.60
CA TYR A 22 6.81 4.55 3.71
C TYR A 22 6.89 3.33 2.78
N ALA A 23 8.05 3.10 2.16
CA ALA A 23 8.32 1.88 1.40
C ALA A 23 8.34 0.67 2.36
N PRO A 24 7.50 -0.35 2.11
CA PRO A 24 7.48 -1.54 2.93
C PRO A 24 8.72 -2.40 2.64
N LEU A 25 9.28 -2.99 3.70
CA LEU A 25 10.50 -3.80 3.66
C LEU A 25 10.17 -5.28 3.89
N ALA A 26 9.43 -5.56 4.96
CA ALA A 26 9.06 -6.92 5.32
C ALA A 26 7.69 -6.97 5.98
N ARG A 27 7.06 -8.14 5.94
CA ARG A 27 5.83 -8.47 6.63
C ARG A 27 6.05 -9.71 7.48
N VAL A 28 5.49 -9.69 8.68
CA VAL A 28 5.55 -10.79 9.64
C VAL A 28 4.14 -11.20 9.99
N ASP A 29 3.82 -12.46 9.74
CA ASP A 29 2.51 -13.04 10.03
C ASP A 29 2.65 -14.03 11.18
N GLN A 30 1.81 -13.85 12.19
CA GLN A 30 1.69 -14.76 13.32
C GLN A 30 0.24 -15.19 13.45
N ALA A 31 -0.04 -16.46 13.18
CA ALA A 31 -1.32 -17.08 13.48
C ALA A 31 -1.23 -17.94 14.75
N GLU A 32 -2.32 -18.06 15.51
CA GLU A 32 -2.35 -18.87 16.73
C GLU A 32 -2.12 -20.35 16.38
N GLY A 33 -1.08 -20.95 16.96
CA GLY A 33 -0.72 -22.36 16.71
C GLY A 33 0.10 -22.62 15.45
N GLU A 34 0.45 -21.60 14.67
CA GLU A 34 1.39 -21.69 13.55
C GLU A 34 2.75 -21.05 13.89
N GLU A 35 3.79 -21.49 13.18
CA GLU A 35 5.08 -20.80 13.20
C GLU A 35 4.97 -19.42 12.53
N GLN A 36 5.75 -18.48 13.05
CA GLN A 36 5.86 -17.13 12.49
C GLN A 36 6.37 -17.20 11.05
N LYS A 37 5.63 -16.61 10.11
CA LYS A 37 6.01 -16.51 8.70
C LYS A 37 6.53 -15.11 8.41
N VAL A 38 7.65 -15.03 7.70
CA VAL A 38 8.27 -13.75 7.31
C VAL A 38 8.29 -13.66 5.79
N TYR A 39 7.85 -12.52 5.29
CA TYR A 39 7.80 -12.19 3.88
C TYR A 39 8.57 -10.90 3.59
N TYR A 40 9.15 -10.79 2.42
CA TYR A 40 9.98 -9.67 1.98
C TYR A 40 9.37 -8.99 0.76
N PHE A 41 9.22 -7.67 0.85
CA PHE A 41 8.69 -6.86 -0.24
C PHE A 41 9.78 -6.52 -1.25
N HIS A 42 9.44 -6.63 -2.52
CA HIS A 42 10.21 -6.06 -3.62
C HIS A 42 9.39 -4.92 -4.23
N THR A 43 9.96 -3.72 -4.21
CA THR A 43 9.24 -2.49 -4.56
C THR A 43 9.83 -1.80 -5.78
N ASP A 44 9.05 -0.94 -6.42
CA ASP A 44 9.52 -0.04 -7.48
C ASP A 44 10.28 1.18 -6.90
N GLN A 45 10.69 2.11 -7.77
CA GLN A 45 11.43 3.31 -7.37
C GLN A 45 10.68 4.26 -6.42
N ILE A 46 9.36 4.15 -6.33
CA ILE A 46 8.51 4.94 -5.43
C ILE A 46 7.96 4.09 -4.29
N GLY A 47 8.49 2.89 -4.05
CA GLY A 47 8.09 2.05 -2.92
C GLY A 47 6.78 1.29 -3.11
N THR A 48 6.25 1.20 -4.33
CA THR A 48 5.06 0.36 -4.64
C THR A 48 5.45 -1.12 -4.58
N PRO A 49 4.78 -1.97 -3.79
CA PRO A 49 5.00 -3.42 -3.79
C PRO A 49 4.74 -4.01 -5.17
N LEU A 50 5.71 -4.68 -5.77
CA LEU A 50 5.56 -5.44 -7.01
C LEU A 50 5.51 -6.94 -6.75
N GLU A 51 6.30 -7.41 -5.79
CA GLU A 51 6.42 -8.82 -5.44
C GLU A 51 6.58 -9.00 -3.92
N LEU A 52 6.16 -10.17 -3.44
CA LEU A 52 6.36 -10.64 -2.08
C LEU A 52 6.99 -12.03 -2.12
N THR A 53 8.11 -12.21 -1.44
CA THR A 53 8.77 -13.51 -1.33
C THR A 53 8.77 -14.03 0.09
N ASP A 54 8.72 -15.35 0.26
CA ASP A 54 8.85 -16.00 1.56
C ASP A 54 10.31 -16.09 2.04
N SER A 55 10.53 -16.76 3.17
CA SER A 55 11.87 -16.99 3.74
C SER A 55 12.80 -17.87 2.89
N GLN A 56 12.24 -18.66 1.96
CA GLN A 56 12.99 -19.50 1.02
C GLN A 56 13.27 -18.81 -0.31
N GLY A 57 12.68 -17.62 -0.53
CA GLY A 57 12.81 -16.84 -1.76
C GLY A 57 11.78 -17.23 -2.83
N GLU A 58 10.75 -18.00 -2.48
CA GLU A 58 9.63 -18.29 -3.39
C GLU A 58 8.70 -17.09 -3.44
N ILE A 59 8.23 -16.74 -4.66
CA ILE A 59 7.27 -15.65 -4.86
C ILE A 59 5.89 -16.14 -4.43
N VAL A 60 5.32 -15.50 -3.43
CA VAL A 60 3.99 -15.82 -2.88
C VAL A 60 2.92 -14.80 -3.27
N TRP A 61 3.33 -13.66 -3.81
CA TRP A 61 2.44 -12.65 -4.36
C TRP A 61 3.18 -11.80 -5.40
N GLN A 62 2.52 -11.46 -6.51
CA GLN A 62 3.09 -10.62 -7.57
C GLN A 62 1.99 -9.89 -8.33
N ALA A 63 2.13 -8.57 -8.48
CA ALA A 63 1.21 -7.73 -9.22
C ALA A 63 1.93 -6.75 -10.17
N THR A 64 1.28 -6.45 -11.28
CA THR A 64 1.63 -5.32 -12.16
C THR A 64 0.57 -4.23 -12.05
N TYR A 65 1.00 -2.98 -12.14
CA TYR A 65 0.15 -1.81 -11.93
C TYR A 65 0.04 -0.94 -13.17
N ARG A 66 -1.12 -0.33 -13.35
CA ARG A 66 -1.28 0.83 -14.23
C ARG A 66 -0.64 2.06 -13.59
N SER A 67 -0.47 3.12 -14.38
CA SER A 67 0.17 4.38 -13.95
C SER A 67 -0.43 5.00 -12.68
N TRP A 68 -1.70 4.74 -12.38
CA TRP A 68 -2.43 5.30 -11.23
C TRP A 68 -2.63 4.29 -10.08
N GLY A 69 -1.89 3.18 -10.08
CA GLY A 69 -1.88 2.24 -8.95
C GLY A 69 -3.02 1.23 -8.94
N SER A 70 -3.86 1.19 -9.98
CA SER A 70 -4.78 0.06 -10.19
C SER A 70 -3.99 -1.17 -10.61
N ILE A 71 -4.32 -2.32 -10.02
CA ILE A 71 -3.73 -3.60 -10.41
C ILE A 71 -4.18 -3.91 -11.85
N GLU A 72 -3.22 -4.02 -12.75
CA GLU A 72 -3.46 -4.44 -14.13
C GLU A 72 -3.53 -5.97 -14.23
N HIS A 73 -2.60 -6.65 -13.55
CA HIS A 73 -2.55 -8.10 -13.51
C HIS A 73 -1.99 -8.58 -12.17
N LEU A 74 -2.65 -9.59 -11.59
CA LEU A 74 -2.20 -10.30 -10.40
C LEU A 74 -1.75 -11.70 -10.83
N ALA A 75 -0.44 -11.90 -10.89
CA ALA A 75 0.15 -13.14 -11.42
C ALA A 75 0.17 -14.25 -10.37
N ILE A 76 0.46 -13.90 -9.11
CA ILE A 76 0.52 -14.82 -7.97
C ILE A 76 -0.20 -14.16 -6.80
N ASN A 77 -1.01 -14.93 -6.06
CA ASN A 77 -1.80 -14.44 -4.92
C ASN A 77 -2.01 -15.53 -3.87
N ASP A 78 -0.92 -16.16 -3.42
CA ASP A 78 -0.97 -17.20 -2.39
C ASP A 78 -1.13 -16.60 -0.99
N VAL A 79 -0.67 -15.35 -0.81
CA VAL A 79 -0.83 -14.55 0.41
C VAL A 79 -1.55 -13.25 0.06
N GLU A 80 -2.60 -12.93 0.82
CA GLU A 80 -3.32 -11.66 0.68
C GLU A 80 -2.41 -10.50 1.04
N GLN A 81 -2.19 -9.57 0.11
CA GLN A 81 -1.37 -8.38 0.30
C GLN A 81 -2.18 -7.12 -0.06
N ASN A 82 -2.30 -6.20 0.89
CA ASN A 82 -3.19 -5.04 0.77
C ASN A 82 -2.48 -3.69 0.65
N LEU A 83 -1.14 -3.60 0.83
CA LEU A 83 -0.45 -2.32 0.62
C LEU A 83 -0.43 -1.97 -0.87
N ARG A 84 -0.55 -0.67 -1.17
CA ARG A 84 -0.52 -0.12 -2.53
C ARG A 84 0.62 0.89 -2.63
N PHE A 85 0.40 2.07 -3.24
CA PHE A 85 1.36 3.16 -3.16
C PHE A 85 1.72 3.48 -1.69
N GLN A 86 2.85 4.17 -1.48
CA GLN A 86 3.29 4.56 -0.14
C GLN A 86 2.15 5.25 0.64
N GLY A 87 1.82 4.70 1.81
CA GLY A 87 0.74 5.18 2.68
C GLY A 87 -0.68 4.69 2.33
N GLN A 88 -0.83 3.92 1.25
CA GLN A 88 -2.13 3.40 0.80
C GLN A 88 -2.37 1.94 1.21
N TYR A 89 -3.58 1.68 1.68
CA TYR A 89 -4.09 0.34 2.00
C TYR A 89 -5.34 0.05 1.19
N SER A 90 -5.39 -1.09 0.50
CA SER A 90 -6.53 -1.52 -0.29
C SER A 90 -7.64 -2.03 0.63
N ASP A 91 -8.80 -1.40 0.57
CA ASP A 91 -10.00 -1.90 1.21
C ASP A 91 -10.71 -2.89 0.27
N GLY A 92 -10.77 -4.16 0.67
CA GLY A 92 -11.38 -5.23 -0.12
C GLY A 92 -12.89 -5.11 -0.28
N GLU A 93 -13.58 -4.32 0.56
CA GLU A 93 -15.03 -4.14 0.44
C GLU A 93 -15.39 -3.10 -0.63
N THR A 94 -14.59 -2.03 -0.74
CA THR A 94 -14.89 -0.88 -1.59
C THR A 94 -14.02 -0.78 -2.84
N GLU A 95 -12.95 -1.58 -2.92
CA GLU A 95 -11.88 -1.50 -3.94
C GLU A 95 -11.16 -0.13 -3.96
N LEU A 96 -11.45 0.73 -2.98
CA LEU A 96 -10.77 2.01 -2.79
C LEU A 96 -9.51 1.81 -1.96
N HIS A 97 -8.54 2.71 -2.18
CA HIS A 97 -7.33 2.72 -1.39
C HIS A 97 -7.47 3.75 -0.27
N TYR A 98 -7.51 3.29 0.98
CA TYR A 98 -7.45 4.16 2.13
C TYR A 98 -6.05 4.77 2.23
N ASN A 99 -5.98 6.10 2.21
CA ASN A 99 -4.76 6.89 2.32
C ASN A 99 -4.91 7.89 3.47
N THR A 100 -4.63 7.41 4.69
CA THR A 100 -4.67 8.12 5.99
C THR A 100 -5.91 8.98 6.27
N PHE A 101 -6.16 10.04 5.51
CA PHE A 101 -7.32 10.93 5.66
C PHE A 101 -8.32 10.88 4.51
N ARG A 102 -7.98 10.22 3.40
CA ARG A 102 -8.80 10.20 2.19
C ARG A 102 -8.87 8.80 1.58
N TYR A 103 -9.96 8.53 0.87
CA TYR A 103 -10.06 7.36 0.00
C TYR A 103 -9.62 7.75 -1.40
N TYR A 104 -8.69 7.00 -1.97
CA TYR A 104 -8.18 7.15 -3.32
C TYR A 104 -8.82 6.11 -4.24
N ASP A 105 -9.30 6.56 -5.39
CA ASP A 105 -9.83 5.71 -6.44
C ASP A 105 -8.74 5.53 -7.53
N PRO A 106 -8.17 4.32 -7.68
CA PRO A 106 -7.08 4.05 -8.61
C PRO A 106 -7.52 3.96 -10.08
N GLU A 107 -8.83 3.91 -10.37
CA GLU A 107 -9.33 3.85 -11.74
C GLU A 107 -9.27 5.24 -12.44
N PRO A 108 -9.87 6.32 -11.88
CA PRO A 108 -9.69 7.69 -12.36
C PRO A 108 -8.44 8.38 -11.79
N GLY A 109 -7.72 7.76 -10.86
CA GLY A 109 -6.46 8.26 -10.28
C GLY A 109 -6.62 9.50 -9.40
N ARG A 110 -7.65 9.55 -8.55
CA ARG A 110 -7.98 10.74 -7.74
C ARG A 110 -8.57 10.37 -6.39
N PHE A 111 -8.59 11.32 -5.46
CA PHE A 111 -9.33 11.14 -4.21
C PHE A 111 -10.84 11.18 -4.44
N PHE A 112 -11.55 10.34 -3.70
CA PHE A 112 -13.01 10.29 -3.67
C PHE A 112 -13.58 11.41 -2.77
N THR A 113 -12.85 11.79 -1.73
CA THR A 113 -13.20 12.87 -0.80
C THR A 113 -12.42 14.15 -1.08
N GLN A 114 -13.01 15.30 -0.74
CA GLN A 114 -12.32 16.60 -0.84
C GLN A 114 -11.15 16.68 0.14
N ASP A 115 -10.12 17.43 -0.25
CA ASP A 115 -9.00 17.74 0.62
C ASP A 115 -9.44 18.42 1.94
N PRO A 116 -9.15 17.82 3.11
CA PRO A 116 -9.53 18.40 4.40
C PRO A 116 -8.84 19.73 4.70
N ILE A 117 -7.68 20.03 4.09
CA ILE A 117 -7.00 21.34 4.23
C ILE A 117 -7.48 22.38 3.21
N GLY A 118 -8.42 21.99 2.32
CA GLY A 118 -9.04 22.90 1.37
C GLY A 118 -8.06 23.46 0.35
N LEU A 119 -8.20 24.74 0.01
CA LEU A 119 -7.42 25.38 -1.05
C LEU A 119 -5.92 25.53 -0.71
N ASP A 120 -5.54 25.35 0.56
CA ASP A 120 -4.13 25.35 0.97
C ASP A 120 -3.39 24.11 0.43
N GLY A 121 -4.10 23.01 0.15
CA GLY A 121 -3.57 21.84 -0.55
C GLY A 121 -3.51 22.03 -2.07
N GLY A 122 -4.11 23.10 -2.61
CA GLY A 122 -4.13 23.43 -4.02
C GLY A 122 -5.53 23.64 -4.59
N LEU A 123 -5.60 24.07 -5.85
CA LEU A 123 -6.87 24.41 -6.50
C LEU A 123 -7.73 23.18 -6.85
N ASN A 124 -7.13 21.99 -6.95
CA ASN A 124 -7.84 20.75 -7.25
C ASN A 124 -7.89 19.86 -6.01
N LEU A 125 -8.99 19.97 -5.27
CA LEU A 125 -9.22 19.29 -3.98
C LEU A 125 -9.31 17.76 -4.07
N TYR A 126 -9.30 17.20 -5.28
CA TYR A 126 -9.39 15.76 -5.51
C TYR A 126 -8.10 15.18 -6.11
N ARG A 127 -7.10 16.01 -6.42
CA ARG A 127 -5.86 15.55 -7.06
C ARG A 127 -5.05 14.68 -6.08
N TYR A 128 -4.52 13.56 -6.58
CA TYR A 128 -3.54 12.77 -5.82
C TYR A 128 -2.16 13.40 -5.88
N VAL A 129 -1.47 13.26 -7.01
CA VAL A 129 -0.21 13.94 -7.30
C VAL A 129 -0.15 14.33 -8.78
N PRO A 130 0.72 15.26 -9.19
CA PRO A 130 0.87 15.62 -10.60
C PRO A 130 1.51 14.49 -11.44
N ASN A 131 2.39 13.68 -10.84
CA ASN A 131 2.99 12.52 -11.50
C ASN A 131 3.13 11.31 -10.53
N PRO A 132 2.24 10.30 -10.63
CA PRO A 132 2.21 9.14 -9.74
C PRO A 132 3.36 8.16 -9.96
N THR A 133 4.13 8.29 -11.06
CA THR A 133 5.28 7.40 -11.32
C THR A 133 6.56 7.85 -10.62
N SER A 134 6.59 9.10 -10.14
CA SER A 134 7.74 9.70 -9.47
C SER A 134 7.41 10.28 -8.10
N TRP A 135 6.15 10.64 -7.85
CA TRP A 135 5.72 11.35 -6.65
C TRP A 135 4.69 10.50 -5.92
N VAL A 136 4.68 10.61 -4.60
CA VAL A 136 3.73 9.95 -3.71
C VAL A 136 3.21 10.98 -2.70
N ASP A 137 1.95 10.86 -2.30
CA ASP A 137 1.36 11.59 -1.17
C ASP A 137 1.00 10.57 -0.08
N PRO A 138 1.91 10.25 0.87
CA PRO A 138 1.68 9.23 1.89
C PRO A 138 0.69 9.64 2.98
N TRP A 139 0.38 10.93 3.06
CA TRP A 139 -0.51 11.48 4.08
C TRP A 139 -1.89 11.78 3.52
N GLY A 140 -2.02 12.01 2.21
CA GLY A 140 -3.28 12.44 1.64
C GLY A 140 -3.55 13.92 1.92
N TRP A 141 -2.54 14.79 1.96
CA TRP A 141 -2.70 16.25 2.17
C TRP A 141 -1.98 17.13 1.13
N GLU A 142 -0.97 16.61 0.42
CA GLU A 142 -0.18 17.42 -0.50
C GLU A 142 -0.49 17.04 -1.95
N CYS A 143 -0.99 18.00 -2.74
CA CYS A 143 -1.37 17.79 -4.14
C CYS A 143 -0.31 18.22 -5.15
#